data_AF-A0AA90QKR9-F1
#
_entry.id   AF-A0AA90QKR9-F1
#
_cell.length_a   1.000
_cell.length_b   1.000
_cell.length_c   1.000
_cell.angle_alpha   90.00
_cell.angle_beta   90.00
_cell.angle_gamma   90.00
#
_symmetry.space_group_name_H-M   'P 1'
#
loop_
_entity.id
_entity.type
_entity.pdbx_description
1 polymer ?
#
loop_
_entity_poly.entity_id
_entity_poly.type
_entity_poly.pdbx_seq_one_letter_code
_entity_poly.pdbx_strand_id
1 'polypeptide(L)'
;MSQASTSINPMRPSEQDGFAYEVSQSTSIGGRSQGERSISQQQKSELNASFHTPSTPGGQLKLDYSEQSQNYNFHQIKDAASSDVNLAYGDGRLVKATLHQSASQSTRVMSYAMGKLVSDTVTPVQQAFQRDLLSALAPYLSGDPGRTEDERESQRKQSMTSLSEQVLLKGYPDPADGRWSLGKATAALV
;
A
#
# COMPACT_ATOMS: atom_id res chain seq x y z
N MET A 1 13.18 3.91 5.88
CA MET A 1 14.37 4.27 5.09
C MET A 1 14.14 5.63 4.49
N SER A 2 15.12 6.53 4.58
CA SER A 2 15.00 7.86 3.97
C SER A 2 16.33 8.29 3.37
N GLN A 3 16.24 9.16 2.36
CA GLN A 3 17.36 9.88 1.78
C GLN A 3 17.33 11.32 2.32
N ALA A 4 18.51 11.92 2.47
CA ALA A 4 18.60 13.33 2.81
C ALA A 4 17.96 14.19 1.71
N SER A 5 17.12 15.13 2.12
CA SER A 5 16.47 16.08 1.22
C SER A 5 17.50 17.04 0.62
N THR A 6 17.47 17.25 -0.69
CA THR A 6 18.37 18.18 -1.38
C THR A 6 17.59 19.18 -2.23
N SER A 7 17.99 20.44 -2.20
CA SER A 7 17.44 21.47 -3.07
C SER A 7 18.41 21.71 -4.21
N ILE A 8 18.10 21.18 -5.40
CA ILE A 8 18.98 21.35 -6.58
C ILE A 8 18.63 22.56 -7.43
N ASN A 9 17.41 23.12 -7.27
CA ASN A 9 16.96 24.28 -8.04
C ASN A 9 17.12 25.58 -7.23
N PRO A 10 18.12 26.44 -7.55
CA PRO A 10 18.31 27.67 -6.80
C PRO A 10 17.17 28.69 -6.97
N MET A 11 16.39 28.63 -8.06
CA MET A 11 15.23 29.50 -8.25
C MET A 11 13.98 29.01 -7.50
N ARG A 12 13.97 27.75 -7.05
CA ARG A 12 12.83 27.14 -6.34
C ARG A 12 13.33 26.30 -5.15
N PRO A 13 13.85 26.94 -4.09
CA PRO A 13 14.40 26.22 -2.94
C PRO A 13 13.38 25.41 -2.13
N SER A 14 12.08 25.64 -2.36
CA SER A 14 11.00 24.83 -1.80
C SER A 14 10.80 23.50 -2.53
N GLU A 15 11.33 23.35 -3.74
CA GLU A 15 11.30 22.09 -4.50
C GLU A 15 12.50 21.26 -4.09
N GLN A 16 12.25 20.33 -3.18
CA GLN A 16 13.30 19.47 -2.64
C GLN A 16 13.18 18.06 -3.21
N ASP A 17 14.32 17.49 -3.57
CA ASP A 17 14.46 16.12 -3.98
C ASP A 17 14.69 15.25 -2.77
N GLY A 18 13.89 14.20 -2.63
CA GLY A 18 13.92 13.36 -1.46
C GLY A 18 13.12 12.08 -1.65
N PHE A 19 13.41 11.13 -0.77
CA PHE A 19 12.73 9.85 -0.72
C PHE A 19 12.60 9.43 0.74
N ALA A 20 11.40 9.04 1.15
CA ALA A 20 11.12 8.48 2.45
C ALA A 20 10.14 7.31 2.29
N TYR A 21 10.51 6.16 2.84
CA TYR A 21 9.67 4.98 2.91
C TYR A 21 9.60 4.47 4.34
N GLU A 22 8.40 4.39 4.87
CA GLU A 22 8.12 3.89 6.22
C GLU A 22 7.28 2.63 6.14
N VAL A 23 7.59 1.67 6.98
CA VAL A 23 6.80 0.45 7.15
C VAL A 23 6.68 0.15 8.62
N SER A 24 5.48 -0.20 9.07
CA SER A 24 5.23 -0.59 10.45
C SER A 24 4.35 -1.82 10.49
N GLN A 25 4.60 -2.66 11.50
CA GLN A 25 3.76 -3.80 11.82
C GLN A 25 3.54 -3.84 13.33
N SER A 26 2.29 -4.08 13.74
CA SER A 26 1.92 -4.31 15.13
C SER A 26 1.03 -5.54 15.24
N THR A 27 1.24 -6.32 16.30
CA THR A 27 0.39 -7.46 16.64
C THR A 27 -0.03 -7.30 18.08
N SER A 28 -1.34 -7.39 18.35
CA SER A 28 -1.90 -7.41 19.69
C SER A 28 -2.70 -8.69 19.89
N ILE A 29 -2.55 -9.26 21.10
CA ILE A 29 -3.28 -10.44 21.54
C ILE A 29 -4.03 -10.05 22.81
N GLY A 30 -5.34 -10.28 22.82
CA GLY A 30 -6.21 -10.02 23.95
C GLY A 30 -7.08 -11.23 24.29
N GLY A 31 -8.01 -11.04 25.22
CA GLY A 31 -8.95 -12.07 25.64
C GLY A 31 -8.75 -12.56 27.08
N ARG A 32 -9.76 -13.25 27.61
CA ARG A 32 -9.79 -13.69 29.02
C ARG A 32 -9.05 -15.01 29.24
N SER A 33 -8.88 -15.80 28.19
CA SER A 33 -8.23 -17.11 28.19
C SER A 33 -7.75 -17.45 26.79
N GLN A 34 -7.02 -18.57 26.62
CA GLN A 34 -6.67 -19.06 25.28
C GLN A 34 -7.89 -19.41 24.43
N GLY A 35 -8.99 -19.86 25.07
CA GLY A 35 -10.24 -20.19 24.39
C GLY A 35 -11.01 -18.97 23.90
N GLU A 36 -10.79 -17.82 24.54
CA GLU A 36 -11.49 -16.54 24.33
C GLU A 36 -10.55 -15.46 23.76
N ARG A 37 -9.49 -15.86 23.06
CA ARG A 37 -8.45 -14.93 22.61
C ARG A 37 -8.90 -14.11 21.40
N SER A 38 -8.43 -12.88 21.31
CA SER A 38 -8.46 -12.07 20.10
C SER A 38 -7.05 -11.82 19.61
N ILE A 39 -6.86 -11.78 18.29
CA ILE A 39 -5.59 -11.45 17.65
C ILE A 39 -5.88 -10.36 16.64
N SER A 40 -5.19 -9.23 16.75
CA SER A 40 -5.20 -8.16 15.76
C SER A 40 -3.80 -7.97 15.22
N GLN A 41 -3.64 -7.94 13.90
CA GLN A 41 -2.39 -7.63 13.23
C GLN A 41 -2.61 -6.48 12.27
N GLN A 42 -1.78 -5.45 12.37
CA GLN A 42 -1.82 -4.29 11.49
C GLN A 42 -0.48 -4.14 10.80
N GLN A 43 -0.51 -3.85 9.50
CA GLN A 43 0.65 -3.49 8.68
C GLN A 43 0.33 -2.18 7.96
N LYS A 44 1.29 -1.27 7.91
CA LYS A 44 1.18 -0.01 7.17
C LYS A 44 2.47 0.27 6.43
N SER A 45 2.35 0.88 5.25
CA SER A 45 3.49 1.48 4.56
C SER A 45 3.13 2.86 4.03
N GLU A 46 4.11 3.75 4.01
CA GLU A 46 4.00 5.08 3.42
C GLU A 46 5.24 5.36 2.58
N LEU A 47 5.04 5.87 1.36
CA LEU A 47 6.10 6.34 0.47
C LEU A 47 5.83 7.81 0.16
N ASN A 48 6.83 8.65 0.42
CA ASN A 48 6.85 10.04 -0.02
C ASN A 48 8.13 10.27 -0.81
N ALA A 49 8.00 10.75 -2.04
CA ALA A 49 9.15 11.07 -2.86
C ALA A 49 8.91 12.34 -3.66
N SER A 50 9.98 13.06 -3.95
CA SER A 50 9.98 14.18 -4.88
C SER A 50 11.30 14.24 -5.61
N PHE A 51 11.25 14.60 -6.89
CA PHE A 51 12.45 14.67 -7.72
C PHE A 51 12.22 15.51 -8.98
N HIS A 52 13.30 16.08 -9.49
CA HIS A 52 13.31 16.74 -10.79
C HIS A 52 13.66 15.78 -11.92
N THR A 53 13.06 15.98 -13.08
CA THR A 53 13.48 15.33 -14.34
C THR A 53 13.58 16.36 -15.46
N PRO A 54 14.49 16.17 -16.44
CA PRO A 54 14.51 17.01 -17.63
C PRO A 54 13.16 16.99 -18.38
N SER A 55 12.81 18.08 -19.06
CA SER A 55 11.57 18.14 -19.86
C SER A 55 11.58 17.17 -21.04
N THR A 56 12.76 16.82 -21.54
CA THR A 56 12.96 15.88 -22.65
C THR A 56 13.65 14.61 -22.16
N PRO A 57 13.16 13.41 -22.51
CA PRO A 57 13.83 12.15 -22.16
C PRO A 57 15.30 12.15 -22.61
N GLY A 58 16.20 11.72 -21.71
CA GLY A 58 17.65 11.71 -21.96
C GLY A 58 18.33 13.09 -21.90
N GLY A 59 17.59 14.16 -21.62
CA GLY A 59 18.16 15.49 -21.36
C GLY A 59 18.97 15.55 -20.06
N GLN A 60 19.68 16.65 -19.85
CA GLN A 60 20.37 16.93 -18.58
C GLN A 60 19.69 18.09 -17.86
N LEU A 61 19.50 17.93 -16.55
CA LEU A 61 19.12 19.05 -15.68
C LEU A 61 20.33 19.96 -15.49
N LYS A 62 20.17 21.25 -15.79
CA LYS A 62 21.20 22.27 -15.60
C LYS A 62 20.62 23.49 -14.90
N LEU A 63 19.91 23.27 -13.79
CA LEU A 63 19.15 24.30 -13.09
C LEU A 63 20.11 25.34 -12.47
N ASP A 64 19.94 26.59 -12.87
CA ASP A 64 20.67 27.76 -12.36
C ASP A 64 19.70 28.95 -12.15
N TYR A 65 20.22 30.16 -11.94
CA TYR A 65 19.40 31.37 -11.71
C TYR A 65 18.80 31.99 -12.98
N SER A 66 18.99 31.40 -14.17
CA SER A 66 18.46 31.91 -15.44
C SER A 66 17.13 31.26 -15.81
N GLU A 67 16.20 32.01 -16.39
CA GLU A 67 14.93 31.43 -16.88
C GLU A 67 15.16 30.35 -17.94
N GLN A 68 16.22 30.47 -18.74
CA GLN A 68 16.59 29.53 -19.81
C GLN A 68 16.92 28.13 -19.29
N SER A 69 17.42 28.00 -18.05
CA SER A 69 17.72 26.70 -17.45
C SER A 69 16.50 26.00 -16.88
N GLN A 70 15.41 26.74 -16.65
CA GLN A 70 14.24 26.30 -15.91
C GLN A 70 13.23 25.58 -16.82
N ASN A 71 13.69 24.47 -17.41
CA ASN A 71 12.92 23.59 -18.28
C ASN A 71 12.94 22.14 -17.74
N TYR A 72 12.03 21.82 -16.83
CA TYR A 72 11.99 20.52 -16.14
C TYR A 72 10.58 20.14 -15.70
N ASN A 73 10.42 18.88 -15.31
CA ASN A 73 9.26 18.42 -14.55
C ASN A 73 9.67 18.16 -13.10
N PHE A 74 8.88 18.64 -12.16
CA PHE A 74 9.00 18.32 -10.74
C PHE A 74 7.89 17.33 -10.37
N HIS A 75 8.30 16.17 -9.87
CA HIS A 75 7.41 15.07 -9.50
C HIS A 75 7.24 15.03 -8.00
N GLN A 76 6.02 14.76 -7.54
CA GLN A 76 5.73 14.45 -6.14
C GLN A 76 4.91 13.16 -6.10
N ILE A 77 5.37 12.18 -5.35
CA ILE A 77 4.74 10.88 -5.16
C ILE A 77 4.36 10.76 -3.69
N LYS A 78 3.09 10.38 -3.45
CA LYS A 78 2.57 10.08 -2.13
C LYS A 78 1.71 8.82 -2.20
N ASP A 79 2.25 7.74 -1.64
CA ASP A 79 1.59 6.44 -1.63
C ASP A 79 1.44 5.95 -0.19
N ALA A 80 0.35 5.25 0.10
CA ALA A 80 0.11 4.63 1.38
C ALA A 80 -0.60 3.29 1.19
N ALA A 81 -0.34 2.34 2.07
CA ALA A 81 -1.07 1.08 2.11
C ALA A 81 -1.27 0.60 3.55
N SER A 82 -2.35 -0.14 3.78
CA SER A 82 -2.64 -0.79 5.06
C SER A 82 -3.20 -2.20 4.89
N SER A 83 -2.92 -3.05 5.88
CA SER A 83 -3.55 -4.37 6.05
C SER A 83 -3.86 -4.58 7.52
N ASP A 84 -5.13 -4.86 7.82
CA ASP A 84 -5.66 -5.04 9.16
C ASP A 84 -6.37 -6.39 9.24
N VAL A 85 -5.83 -7.31 10.04
CA VAL A 85 -6.42 -8.63 10.30
C VAL A 85 -6.92 -8.70 11.72
N ASN A 86 -8.14 -9.17 11.89
CA ASN A 86 -8.73 -9.41 13.20
C ASN A 86 -9.27 -10.83 13.27
N LEU A 87 -8.81 -11.58 14.26
CA LEU A 87 -9.24 -12.94 14.58
C LEU A 87 -9.83 -12.95 16.00
N ALA A 88 -10.91 -13.70 16.21
CA ALA A 88 -11.45 -13.94 17.53
C ALA A 88 -11.82 -15.41 17.72
N TYR A 89 -11.54 -15.92 18.92
CA TYR A 89 -11.85 -17.28 19.33
C TYR A 89 -12.91 -17.25 20.44
N GLY A 90 -13.80 -18.25 20.43
CA GLY A 90 -14.74 -18.55 21.50
C GLY A 90 -14.77 -20.05 21.72
N ASP A 91 -14.66 -20.50 22.97
CA ASP A 91 -14.49 -21.91 23.34
C ASP A 91 -13.37 -22.62 22.54
N GLY A 92 -12.30 -21.90 22.22
CA GLY A 92 -11.16 -22.40 21.45
C GLY A 92 -11.40 -22.54 19.95
N ARG A 93 -12.59 -22.15 19.45
CA ARG A 93 -12.94 -22.17 18.03
C ARG A 93 -12.84 -20.78 17.44
N LEU A 94 -12.35 -20.67 16.20
CA LEU A 94 -12.33 -19.40 15.48
C LEU A 94 -13.78 -18.99 15.16
N VAL A 95 -14.24 -17.88 15.72
CA VAL A 95 -15.61 -17.35 15.55
C VAL A 95 -15.66 -16.08 14.71
N LYS A 96 -14.51 -15.40 14.53
CA LYS A 96 -14.37 -14.24 13.66
C LYS A 96 -13.01 -14.26 12.98
N ALA A 97 -12.99 -13.95 11.69
CA ALA A 97 -11.77 -13.67 10.96
C ALA A 97 -12.05 -12.64 9.87
N THR A 98 -11.49 -11.44 9.98
CA THR A 98 -11.72 -10.35 9.03
C THR A 98 -10.40 -9.75 8.56
N LEU A 99 -10.29 -9.49 7.27
CA LEU A 99 -9.18 -8.79 6.63
C LEU A 99 -9.70 -7.51 6.01
N HIS A 100 -9.07 -6.39 6.32
CA HIS A 100 -9.31 -5.11 5.67
C HIS A 100 -8.00 -4.61 5.07
N GLN A 101 -8.00 -4.25 3.79
CA GLN A 101 -6.82 -3.75 3.09
C GLN A 101 -7.16 -2.49 2.32
N SER A 102 -6.21 -1.56 2.28
CA SER A 102 -6.33 -0.35 1.49
C SER A 102 -5.00 0.04 0.88
N ALA A 103 -5.04 0.68 -0.28
CA ALA A 103 -3.90 1.28 -0.93
C ALA A 103 -4.33 2.59 -1.61
N SER A 104 -3.50 3.61 -1.51
CA SER A 104 -3.65 4.88 -2.21
C SER A 104 -2.32 5.28 -2.84
N GLN A 105 -2.40 5.86 -4.03
CA GLN A 105 -1.27 6.40 -4.77
C GLN A 105 -1.65 7.75 -5.34
N SER A 106 -0.71 8.68 -5.33
CA SER A 106 -0.92 10.00 -5.88
C SER A 106 0.38 10.52 -6.46
N THR A 107 0.36 10.78 -7.76
CA THR A 107 1.46 11.47 -8.44
C THR A 107 1.01 12.86 -8.86
N ARG A 108 1.77 13.89 -8.47
CA ARG A 108 1.65 15.24 -8.99
C ARG A 108 2.86 15.55 -9.87
N VAL A 109 2.61 16.08 -11.06
CA VAL A 109 3.66 16.50 -12.01
C VAL A 109 3.45 17.96 -12.32
N MET A 110 4.44 18.78 -11.99
CA MET A 110 4.51 20.20 -12.36
C MET A 110 5.54 20.38 -13.45
N SER A 111 5.13 20.86 -14.62
CA SER A 111 6.01 21.11 -15.76
C SER A 111 6.32 22.59 -15.86
N TYR A 112 7.61 22.91 -15.98
CA TYR A 112 8.10 24.26 -16.14
C TYR A 112 8.79 24.44 -17.49
N ALA A 113 8.48 25.56 -18.15
CA ALA A 113 9.18 26.01 -19.34
C ALA A 113 9.59 27.46 -19.15
N MET A 114 10.87 27.75 -19.37
CA MET A 114 11.44 29.09 -19.19
C MET A 114 11.11 29.71 -17.81
N GLY A 115 11.12 28.91 -16.75
CA GLY A 115 10.83 29.35 -15.37
C GLY A 115 9.34 29.45 -15.01
N LYS A 116 8.46 29.32 -16.00
CA LYS A 116 7.00 29.44 -15.83
C LYS A 116 6.36 28.07 -15.73
N LEU A 117 5.42 27.91 -14.80
CA LEU A 117 4.60 26.71 -14.69
C LEU A 117 3.68 26.66 -15.92
N VAL A 118 3.80 25.61 -16.72
CA VAL A 118 2.99 25.40 -17.93
C VAL A 118 1.99 24.27 -17.79
N SER A 119 2.20 23.36 -16.84
CA SER A 119 1.25 22.29 -16.50
C SER A 119 1.39 21.90 -15.04
N ASP A 120 0.28 21.52 -14.41
CA ASP A 120 0.22 20.93 -13.08
C ASP A 120 -0.89 19.88 -13.07
N THR A 121 -0.52 18.62 -12.96
CA THR A 121 -1.44 17.48 -13.06
C THR A 121 -1.29 16.58 -11.87
N VAL A 122 -2.42 16.20 -11.25
CA VAL A 122 -2.48 15.22 -10.16
C VAL A 122 -3.24 14.00 -10.65
N THR A 123 -2.64 12.81 -10.49
CA THR A 123 -3.25 11.52 -10.84
C THR A 123 -3.38 10.66 -9.58
N PRO A 124 -4.57 10.63 -8.94
CA PRO A 124 -4.81 9.79 -7.78
C PRO A 124 -5.36 8.41 -8.17
N VAL A 125 -4.98 7.37 -7.42
CA VAL A 125 -5.55 6.02 -7.48
C VAL A 125 -5.79 5.53 -6.07
N GLN A 126 -6.95 4.94 -5.79
CA GLN A 126 -7.24 4.37 -4.48
C GLN A 126 -8.06 3.09 -4.62
N GLN A 127 -7.77 2.11 -3.77
CA GLN A 127 -8.54 0.88 -3.64
C GLN A 127 -8.62 0.47 -2.16
N ALA A 128 -9.76 -0.11 -1.77
CA ALA A 128 -9.95 -0.71 -0.47
C ALA A 128 -10.87 -1.92 -0.58
N PHE A 129 -10.65 -2.92 0.26
CA PHE A 129 -11.55 -4.06 0.35
C PHE A 129 -11.58 -4.65 1.75
N GLN A 130 -12.68 -5.36 2.02
CA GLN A 130 -12.89 -6.13 3.22
C GLN A 130 -13.26 -7.55 2.85
N ARG A 131 -12.67 -8.53 3.53
CA ARG A 131 -12.97 -9.95 3.34
C ARG A 131 -13.26 -10.60 4.68
N ASP A 132 -14.35 -11.36 4.71
CA ASP A 132 -14.59 -12.34 5.74
C ASP A 132 -13.72 -13.57 5.45
N LEU A 133 -12.73 -13.80 6.30
CA LEU A 133 -11.83 -14.93 6.21
C LEU A 133 -12.42 -16.18 6.87
N LEU A 134 -13.51 -16.08 7.64
CA LEU A 134 -14.08 -17.24 8.33
C LEU A 134 -14.56 -18.30 7.33
N SER A 135 -15.22 -17.88 6.25
CA SER A 135 -15.64 -18.77 5.16
C SER A 135 -14.45 -19.37 4.40
N ALA A 136 -13.39 -18.57 4.21
CA ALA A 136 -12.14 -19.05 3.62
C ALA A 136 -11.41 -20.02 4.55
N LEU A 137 -11.58 -19.89 5.86
CA LEU A 137 -10.95 -20.71 6.90
C LEU A 137 -11.79 -21.92 7.31
N ALA A 138 -13.09 -21.94 6.99
CA ALA A 138 -14.03 -22.99 7.38
C ALA A 138 -13.61 -24.42 6.97
N PRO A 139 -13.09 -24.67 5.76
CA PRO A 139 -12.57 -25.98 5.37
C PRO A 139 -11.35 -26.45 6.18
N TYR A 140 -10.72 -25.55 6.93
CA TYR A 140 -9.50 -25.82 7.69
C TYR A 140 -9.75 -25.89 9.21
N LEU A 141 -10.91 -25.42 9.68
CA LEU A 141 -11.36 -25.55 11.07
C LEU A 141 -12.04 -26.89 11.34
N SER A 142 -12.63 -27.50 10.30
CA SER A 142 -13.24 -28.82 10.37
C SER A 142 -12.19 -29.87 10.00
N GLY A 143 -11.59 -30.48 11.01
CA GLY A 143 -10.66 -31.60 10.80
C GLY A 143 -11.41 -32.75 10.14
N ASP A 144 -11.25 -32.92 8.83
CA ASP A 144 -11.80 -34.05 8.08
C ASP A 144 -11.38 -35.36 8.78
N PRO A 145 -12.32 -36.13 9.35
CA PRO A 145 -12.00 -37.31 10.16
C PRO A 145 -11.48 -38.48 9.32
N GLY A 146 -11.55 -38.41 7.98
CA GLY A 146 -11.11 -39.47 7.08
C GLY A 146 -9.64 -39.41 6.63
N ARG A 147 -8.85 -38.42 7.07
CA ARG A 147 -7.47 -38.20 6.62
C ARG A 147 -6.43 -38.57 7.67
N THR A 148 -5.29 -39.07 7.20
CA THR A 148 -4.12 -39.35 8.04
C THR A 148 -3.53 -38.05 8.63
N GLU A 149 -2.75 -38.16 9.72
CA GLU A 149 -2.14 -36.99 10.38
C GLU A 149 -1.21 -36.20 9.44
N ASP A 150 -0.45 -36.89 8.59
CA ASP A 150 0.48 -36.29 7.62
C ASP A 150 -0.25 -35.47 6.54
N GLU A 151 -1.37 -35.98 6.04
CA GLU A 151 -2.22 -35.27 5.07
C GLU A 151 -2.85 -34.02 5.69
N ARG A 152 -3.27 -34.12 6.95
CA ARG A 152 -3.81 -32.99 7.73
C ARG A 152 -2.76 -31.92 7.97
N GLU A 153 -1.53 -32.30 8.29
CA GLU A 153 -0.42 -31.35 8.48
C GLU A 153 -0.01 -30.67 7.17
N SER A 154 0.09 -31.42 6.08
CA SER A 154 0.43 -30.88 4.77
C SER A 154 -0.61 -29.86 4.30
N GLN A 155 -1.89 -30.21 4.44
CA GLN A 155 -2.99 -29.30 4.12
C GLN A 155 -2.95 -28.05 4.99
N ARG A 156 -2.70 -28.19 6.30
CA ARG A 156 -2.58 -27.05 7.23
C ARG A 156 -1.44 -26.11 6.81
N LYS A 157 -0.26 -26.63 6.49
CA LYS A 157 0.89 -25.83 6.03
C LYS A 157 0.56 -25.07 4.74
N GLN A 158 0.05 -25.76 3.73
CA GLN A 158 -0.31 -25.14 2.44
C GLN A 158 -1.39 -24.06 2.61
N SER A 159 -2.35 -24.28 3.52
CA SER A 159 -3.41 -23.32 3.84
C SER A 159 -2.88 -22.09 4.57
N MET A 160 -1.95 -22.27 5.52
CA MET A 160 -1.29 -21.16 6.22
C MET A 160 -0.46 -20.31 5.28
N THR A 161 0.23 -20.92 4.31
CA THR A 161 0.97 -20.21 3.27
C THR A 161 0.02 -19.37 2.40
N SER A 162 -1.04 -19.98 1.87
CA SER A 162 -2.05 -19.26 1.06
C SER A 162 -2.74 -18.13 1.82
N LEU A 163 -3.03 -18.31 3.12
CA LEU A 163 -3.61 -17.25 3.95
C LEU A 163 -2.61 -16.12 4.17
N SER A 164 -1.35 -16.46 4.47
CA SER A 164 -0.28 -15.48 4.67
C SER A 164 -0.13 -14.59 3.44
N GLU A 165 -0.07 -15.17 2.25
CA GLU A 165 0.05 -14.40 0.98
C GLU A 165 -1.11 -13.43 0.76
N GLN A 166 -2.32 -13.78 1.20
CA GLN A 166 -3.50 -12.92 1.06
C GLN A 166 -3.56 -11.82 2.11
N VAL A 167 -3.00 -12.04 3.28
CA VAL A 167 -3.01 -11.12 4.42
C VAL A 167 -1.91 -10.07 4.31
N LEU A 168 -0.80 -10.39 3.64
CA LEU A 168 0.31 -9.46 3.49
C LEU A 168 -0.10 -8.16 2.82
N LEU A 169 0.51 -7.07 3.30
CA LEU A 169 0.37 -5.73 2.75
C LEU A 169 0.60 -5.71 1.23
N LYS A 170 -0.38 -5.19 0.48
CA LYS A 170 -0.25 -4.89 -0.95
C LYS A 170 -0.07 -3.39 -1.14
N GLY A 171 1.13 -2.98 -1.54
CA GLY A 171 1.49 -1.58 -1.73
C GLY A 171 0.98 -0.94 -3.04
N TYR A 172 0.47 -1.76 -3.97
CA TYR A 172 0.01 -1.30 -5.27
C TYR A 172 -1.43 -1.74 -5.53
N PRO A 173 -2.30 -0.82 -5.99
CA PRO A 173 -3.59 -1.18 -6.55
C PRO A 173 -3.34 -1.92 -7.86
N ASP A 174 -3.70 -3.20 -7.93
CA ASP A 174 -3.58 -4.01 -9.14
C ASP A 174 -4.95 -4.11 -9.83
N PRO A 175 -5.17 -3.46 -10.99
CA PRO A 175 -6.42 -3.57 -11.72
C PRO A 175 -6.66 -4.95 -12.35
N ALA A 176 -5.62 -5.78 -12.52
CA ALA A 176 -5.67 -7.08 -13.17
C ALA A 176 -5.88 -8.26 -12.20
N ASP A 177 -5.64 -8.06 -10.91
CA ASP A 177 -6.06 -9.02 -9.89
C ASP A 177 -7.61 -9.03 -9.87
N GLY A 178 -8.24 -10.02 -10.48
CA GLY A 178 -9.72 -10.19 -10.49
C GLY A 178 -10.38 -10.36 -9.11
N ARG A 179 -9.60 -10.18 -8.03
CA ARG A 179 -10.03 -10.11 -6.63
C ARG A 179 -10.41 -8.67 -6.21
N TRP A 180 -10.09 -7.67 -7.03
CA TRP A 180 -10.48 -6.26 -6.84
C TRP A 180 -11.75 -5.97 -7.64
N SER A 181 -12.93 -6.05 -7.01
CA SER A 181 -14.15 -5.54 -7.65
C SER A 181 -14.14 -4.01 -7.61
N LEU A 182 -14.08 -3.39 -8.79
CA LEU A 182 -14.22 -1.95 -9.00
C LEU A 182 -15.56 -1.43 -8.47
N GLY A 183 -15.55 -0.82 -7.29
CA GLY A 183 -16.56 0.17 -6.94
C GLY A 183 -16.30 1.41 -7.79
N LYS A 184 -17.12 1.63 -8.84
CA LYS A 184 -17.04 2.83 -9.67
C LYS A 184 -17.26 4.07 -8.79
N ALA A 185 -16.21 4.83 -8.52
CA ALA A 185 -16.35 6.19 -8.02
C ALA A 185 -16.73 7.08 -9.22
N THR A 186 -17.99 7.51 -9.25
CA THR A 186 -18.45 8.59 -10.12
C THR A 186 -17.75 9.89 -9.77
N ALA A 187 -16.97 10.42 -10.72
CA ALA A 187 -16.46 11.78 -10.64
C ALA A 187 -17.63 12.77 -10.70
N ALA A 188 -17.80 13.56 -9.64
CA ALA A 188 -18.62 14.76 -9.67
C ALA A 188 -17.72 15.94 -10.07
N LEU A 189 -17.97 16.49 -11.27
CA LEU A 189 -17.50 17.81 -11.67
C LEU A 189 -18.29 18.87 -10.90
N VAL A 190 -17.58 19.82 -10.30
CA VAL A 190 -18.10 21.15 -9.94
C VAL A 190 -17.11 22.18 -10.48
#